data_AF-A0A940SM96-F1
#
_entry.id   AF-A0A940SM96-F1
#
_cell.length_a   1.000
_cell.length_b   1.000
_cell.length_c   1.000
_cell.angle_alpha   90.00
_cell.angle_beta   90.00
_cell.angle_gamma   90.00
#
_symmetry.space_group_name_H-M   'P 1'
#
loop_
_entity.id
_entity.type
_entity.pdbx_description
1 polymer ?
#
loop_
_entity_poly.entity_id
_entity_poly.type
_entity_poly.pdbx_seq_one_letter_code
_entity_poly.pdbx_strand_id
1 'polypeptide(L)'
;RLGIRTIQLAPYDVCKSESTPETRALFLDALRELVPYAAENGVVLTLEVMPNEVPFCSSVQQARAIIDLIDSPYLQIYTDTGNVACNDMDPVPDLAFGGKHLIASHIKDATLGVCRDVPFGEGIVDFDACFRAFRALDFHGMFIAEMWSYEKEEFIPYLSTAVEFIRGKIKAANQD
;
A
#
# COMPACT_ATOMS: atom_id res chain seq x y z
N ARG A 1 -2.44 15.90 21.13
CA ARG A 1 -2.54 14.66 20.31
C ARG A 1 -3.54 14.92 19.18
N LEU A 2 -3.23 14.55 17.93
CA LEU A 2 -4.07 14.84 16.74
C LEU A 2 -5.10 13.74 16.39
N GLY A 3 -5.11 12.61 17.12
CA GLY A 3 -6.08 11.54 16.92
C GLY A 3 -5.78 10.59 15.76
N ILE A 4 -4.58 10.64 15.18
CA ILE A 4 -4.12 9.69 14.14
C ILE A 4 -4.19 8.26 14.69
N ARG A 5 -4.83 7.37 13.93
CA ARG A 5 -5.04 5.95 14.31
C ARG A 5 -4.12 4.99 13.59
N THR A 6 -3.63 5.39 12.42
CA THR A 6 -2.77 4.57 11.58
C THR A 6 -1.58 5.39 11.13
N ILE A 7 -0.38 4.83 11.25
CA ILE A 7 0.84 5.41 10.67
C ILE A 7 1.34 4.44 9.60
N GLN A 8 1.43 4.94 8.37
CA GLN A 8 2.08 4.22 7.29
C GLN A 8 3.59 4.36 7.43
N LEU A 9 4.25 3.22 7.54
CA LEU A 9 5.71 3.10 7.52
C LEU A 9 6.13 2.75 6.10
N ALA A 10 7.20 3.39 5.66
CA ALA A 10 7.91 2.94 4.49
C ALA A 10 8.96 1.90 4.90
N PRO A 11 8.81 0.62 4.56
CA PRO A 11 9.67 -0.48 4.99
C PRO A 11 10.99 -0.54 4.22
N TYR A 12 11.74 0.56 4.24
CA TYR A 12 13.12 0.61 3.81
C TYR A 12 14.00 0.07 4.95
N ASP A 13 14.61 -1.11 4.78
CA ASP A 13 15.72 -1.51 5.65
C ASP A 13 16.95 -0.62 5.39
N VAL A 14 17.11 -0.17 4.13
CA VAL A 14 18.03 0.87 3.67
C VAL A 14 17.41 1.67 2.53
N CYS A 15 17.79 2.94 2.37
CA CYS A 15 17.23 3.82 1.33
C CYS A 15 18.15 4.04 0.13
N LYS A 16 19.47 4.17 0.34
CA LYS A 16 20.45 4.49 -0.71
C LYS A 16 21.63 3.51 -0.72
N SER A 17 21.41 2.32 -0.18
CA SER A 17 22.42 1.28 -0.02
C SER A 17 21.80 -0.07 -0.33
N GLU A 18 22.63 -1.08 -0.54
CA GLU A 18 22.16 -2.43 -0.80
C GLU A 18 21.57 -3.06 0.47
N SER A 19 20.41 -3.69 0.33
CA SER A 19 19.77 -4.46 1.40
C SER A 19 20.57 -5.73 1.67
N THR A 20 20.97 -5.96 2.92
CA THR A 20 21.70 -7.14 3.38
C THR A 20 20.90 -7.91 4.44
N PRO A 21 21.26 -9.17 4.76
CA PRO A 21 20.65 -9.87 5.88
C PRO A 21 20.73 -9.08 7.21
N GLU A 22 21.83 -8.36 7.42
CA GLU A 22 22.04 -7.53 8.62
C GLU A 22 21.10 -6.32 8.64
N THR A 23 20.92 -5.60 7.53
CA THR A 23 20.01 -4.43 7.48
C THR A 23 18.57 -4.86 7.71
N ARG A 24 18.16 -5.99 7.13
CA ARG A 24 16.84 -6.58 7.35
C ARG A 24 16.62 -6.99 8.80
N ALA A 25 17.63 -7.59 9.44
CA ALA A 25 17.56 -7.94 10.85
C ALA A 25 17.40 -6.70 11.74
N LEU A 26 18.16 -5.64 11.47
CA LEU A 26 18.05 -4.37 12.18
C LEU A 26 16.66 -3.72 12.01
N PHE A 27 16.07 -3.79 10.82
CA PHE A 27 14.71 -3.32 10.58
C PHE A 27 13.69 -4.10 11.43
N LEU A 28 13.81 -5.43 11.48
CA LEU A 28 12.94 -6.27 12.31
C LEU A 28 13.10 -5.97 13.81
N ASP A 29 14.32 -5.76 14.28
CA ASP A 29 14.58 -5.39 15.67
C ASP A 29 13.96 -4.03 16.02
N ALA A 30 14.04 -3.06 15.11
CA ALA A 30 13.36 -1.78 15.27
C ALA A 30 11.83 -1.95 15.34
N LEU A 31 11.23 -2.80 14.51
CA LEU A 31 9.79 -3.10 14.59
C LEU A 31 9.41 -3.75 15.93
N ARG A 32 10.24 -4.65 16.46
CA ARG A 32 10.00 -5.28 17.78
C ARG A 32 9.98 -4.27 18.92
N GLU A 33 10.68 -3.15 18.80
CA GLU A 33 10.64 -2.05 19.76
C GLU A 33 9.47 -1.09 19.49
N LEU A 34 9.24 -0.71 18.23
CA LEU A 34 8.26 0.30 17.85
C LEU A 34 6.81 -0.16 17.98
N VAL A 35 6.52 -1.44 17.68
CA VAL A 35 5.15 -1.96 17.67
C VAL A 35 4.52 -1.96 19.07
N PRO A 36 5.20 -2.40 20.15
CA PRO A 36 4.71 -2.22 21.51
C PRO A 36 4.44 -0.76 21.88
N TYR A 37 5.35 0.15 21.51
CA TYR A 37 5.16 1.58 21.77
C TYR A 37 3.93 2.16 21.04
N ALA A 38 3.69 1.74 19.80
CA ALA A 38 2.49 2.12 19.05
C ALA A 38 1.22 1.55 19.68
N ALA A 39 1.27 0.30 20.16
CA ALA A 39 0.18 -0.36 20.87
C ALA A 39 -0.23 0.38 22.14
N GLU A 40 0.73 0.79 22.97
CA GLU A 40 0.49 1.59 24.19
C GLU A 40 -0.21 2.94 23.90
N ASN A 41 -0.05 3.45 22.68
CA ASN A 41 -0.66 4.70 22.23
C ASN A 41 -1.94 4.49 21.41
N GLY A 42 -2.38 3.24 21.21
CA GLY A 42 -3.57 2.92 20.42
C GLY A 42 -3.42 3.31 18.95
N VAL A 43 -2.22 3.18 18.40
CA VAL A 43 -1.87 3.47 17.01
C VAL A 43 -1.47 2.17 16.31
N VAL A 44 -2.07 1.90 15.16
CA VAL A 44 -1.69 0.79 14.28
C VAL A 44 -0.58 1.26 13.34
N LEU A 45 0.54 0.55 13.32
CA LEU A 45 1.57 0.73 12.30
C LEU A 45 1.20 -0.11 11.08
N THR A 46 1.53 0.38 9.89
CA THR A 46 1.33 -0.37 8.66
C THR A 46 2.58 -0.37 7.80
N LEU A 47 2.85 -1.47 7.11
CA LEU A 47 3.92 -1.55 6.12
C LEU A 47 3.35 -1.28 4.74
N GLU A 48 3.85 -0.24 4.08
CA GLU A 48 3.53 0.01 2.68
C GLU A 48 4.22 -0.99 1.76
N VAL A 49 3.50 -1.50 0.75
CA VAL A 49 4.13 -2.24 -0.35
C VAL A 49 4.83 -1.27 -1.29
N MET A 50 6.14 -1.39 -1.41
CA MET A 50 7.02 -0.41 -2.04
C MET A 50 7.32 -0.73 -3.52
N PRO A 51 7.73 0.26 -4.33
CA PRO A 51 8.27 -0.01 -5.66
C PRO A 51 9.59 -0.81 -5.58
N ASN A 52 9.97 -1.49 -6.67
CA ASN A 52 11.08 -2.45 -6.76
C ASN A 52 12.47 -1.87 -6.47
N GLU A 53 12.60 -0.54 -6.41
CA GLU A 53 13.79 0.13 -5.83
C GLU A 53 14.03 -0.31 -4.37
N VAL A 54 13.03 -0.94 -3.74
CA VAL A 54 13.01 -1.42 -2.35
C VAL A 54 12.60 -2.91 -2.32
N PRO A 55 13.48 -3.84 -2.71
CA PRO A 55 13.12 -5.24 -2.87
C PRO A 55 12.74 -5.96 -1.57
N PHE A 56 12.96 -5.34 -0.41
CA PHE A 56 12.69 -5.93 0.90
C PHE A 56 11.18 -6.07 1.19
N CYS A 57 10.34 -5.19 0.65
CA CYS A 57 8.89 -5.19 0.88
C CYS A 57 8.15 -4.63 -0.35
N SER A 58 8.41 -5.23 -1.52
CA SER A 58 7.84 -4.83 -2.80
C SER A 58 6.58 -5.62 -3.22
N SER A 59 6.13 -6.56 -2.38
CA SER A 59 4.84 -7.25 -2.53
C SER A 59 4.10 -7.42 -1.20
N VAL A 60 2.78 -7.65 -1.27
CA VAL A 60 1.94 -8.00 -0.11
C VAL A 60 2.43 -9.30 0.52
N GLN A 61 2.88 -10.27 -0.28
CA GLN A 61 3.46 -11.51 0.25
C GLN A 61 4.68 -11.26 1.15
N GLN A 62 5.58 -10.37 0.73
CA GLN A 62 6.76 -10.01 1.53
C GLN A 62 6.38 -9.22 2.77
N ALA A 63 5.48 -8.23 2.63
CA ALA A 63 4.95 -7.50 3.77
C ALA A 63 4.35 -8.47 4.80
N ARG A 64 3.56 -9.44 4.34
CA ARG A 64 2.96 -10.46 5.19
C ARG A 64 3.98 -11.30 5.95
N ALA A 65 5.08 -11.68 5.31
CA ALA A 65 6.16 -12.39 5.99
C ALA A 65 6.75 -11.57 7.15
N ILE A 66 6.86 -10.24 7.01
CA ILE A 66 7.29 -9.36 8.09
C ILE A 66 6.23 -9.30 9.20
N ILE A 67 4.95 -9.16 8.85
CA ILE A 67 3.84 -9.16 9.82
C ILE A 67 3.86 -10.43 10.68
N ASP A 68 3.99 -11.59 10.04
CA ASP A 68 3.98 -12.89 10.72
C ASP A 68 5.19 -13.07 11.67
N LEU A 69 6.33 -12.41 11.39
CA LEU A 69 7.52 -12.43 12.26
C LEU A 69 7.38 -11.55 13.50
N ILE A 70 6.59 -10.47 13.42
CA ILE A 70 6.33 -9.56 14.54
C ILE A 70 5.12 -10.01 15.37
N ASP A 71 4.13 -10.63 14.73
CA ASP A 71 2.95 -11.24 15.34
C ASP A 71 2.22 -10.31 16.33
N SER A 72 1.76 -9.16 15.83
CA SER A 72 1.05 -8.16 16.63
C SER A 72 -0.16 -7.59 15.88
N PRO A 73 -1.31 -7.40 16.55
CA PRO A 73 -2.46 -6.74 15.94
C PRO A 73 -2.22 -5.26 15.62
N TYR A 74 -1.17 -4.66 16.20
CA TYR A 74 -0.77 -3.26 15.97
C TYR A 74 0.24 -3.08 14.82
N LEU A 75 0.53 -4.15 14.07
CA LEU A 75 1.27 -4.08 12.81
C LEU A 75 0.43 -4.74 11.71
N GLN A 76 0.12 -3.99 10.65
CA GLN A 76 -0.74 -4.44 9.56
C GLN A 76 -0.15 -4.07 8.18
N ILE A 77 -0.84 -4.42 7.09
CA ILE A 77 -0.40 -4.17 5.72
C ILE A 77 -1.19 -3.00 5.13
N TYR A 78 -0.45 -2.12 4.46
CA TYR A 78 -0.97 -1.06 3.62
C TYR A 78 -0.50 -1.35 2.20
N THR A 79 -1.36 -1.93 1.37
CA THR A 79 -0.94 -2.27 0.00
C THR A 79 -0.96 -1.05 -0.92
N ASP A 80 -0.26 -1.13 -2.05
CA ASP A 80 -0.34 -0.16 -3.13
C ASP A 80 -0.38 -0.92 -4.45
N THR A 81 -1.55 -1.00 -5.07
CA THR A 81 -1.75 -1.75 -6.32
C THR A 81 -0.95 -1.16 -7.48
N GLY A 82 -0.68 0.15 -7.44
CA GLY A 82 0.16 0.83 -8.42
C GLY A 82 1.63 0.43 -8.28
N ASN A 83 2.17 0.38 -7.06
CA ASN A 83 3.54 -0.10 -6.83
C ASN A 83 3.70 -1.57 -7.25
N VAL A 84 2.74 -2.44 -6.89
CA VAL A 84 2.80 -3.86 -7.30
C VAL A 84 2.79 -3.99 -8.83
N ALA A 85 1.90 -3.28 -9.52
CA ALA A 85 1.86 -3.30 -10.98
C ALA A 85 3.14 -2.72 -11.62
N CYS A 86 3.66 -1.62 -11.07
CA CYS A 86 4.91 -0.99 -11.47
C CYS A 86 6.11 -1.96 -11.41
N ASN A 87 6.03 -2.95 -10.52
CA ASN A 87 7.04 -3.99 -10.29
C ASN A 87 6.94 -5.19 -11.24
N ASP A 88 6.11 -5.11 -12.29
CA ASP A 88 5.80 -6.21 -13.22
C ASP A 88 5.10 -7.41 -12.54
N MET A 89 4.33 -7.12 -11.49
CA MET A 89 3.53 -8.12 -10.77
C MET A 89 2.04 -7.83 -10.91
N ASP A 90 1.23 -8.89 -10.96
CA ASP A 90 -0.22 -8.75 -10.94
C ASP A 90 -0.69 -8.47 -9.49
N PRO A 91 -1.34 -7.32 -9.21
CA PRO A 91 -1.83 -7.00 -7.88
C PRO A 91 -2.90 -7.98 -7.38
N VAL A 92 -3.70 -8.57 -8.27
CA VAL A 92 -4.85 -9.42 -7.88
C VAL A 92 -4.43 -10.66 -7.07
N PRO A 93 -3.52 -11.54 -7.55
CA PRO A 93 -3.04 -12.65 -6.75
C PRO A 93 -2.22 -12.19 -5.55
N ASP A 94 -1.51 -11.05 -5.63
CA ASP A 94 -0.70 -10.55 -4.53
C ASP A 94 -1.56 -10.12 -3.33
N LEU A 95 -2.69 -9.44 -3.58
CA LEU A 95 -3.67 -9.07 -2.56
C LEU A 95 -4.14 -10.27 -1.72
N ALA A 96 -4.22 -11.47 -2.31
CA ALA A 96 -4.67 -12.67 -1.60
C ALA A 96 -3.76 -13.05 -0.42
N PHE A 97 -2.46 -12.72 -0.46
CA PHE A 97 -1.54 -12.99 0.66
C PHE A 97 -1.84 -12.15 1.90
N GLY A 98 -2.43 -10.98 1.71
CA GLY A 98 -2.65 -10.02 2.77
C GLY A 98 -3.80 -10.42 3.71
N GLY A 99 -4.88 -11.00 3.16
CA GLY A 99 -6.04 -11.44 3.93
C GLY A 99 -6.52 -10.38 4.94
N LYS A 100 -6.77 -10.79 6.19
CA LYS A 100 -7.20 -9.90 7.28
C LYS A 100 -6.20 -8.81 7.68
N HIS A 101 -4.95 -8.90 7.23
CA HIS A 101 -3.91 -7.93 7.57
C HIS A 101 -3.94 -6.70 6.65
N LEU A 102 -4.66 -6.76 5.52
CA LEU A 102 -4.88 -5.60 4.66
C LEU A 102 -5.91 -4.68 5.31
N ILE A 103 -5.47 -3.51 5.76
CA ILE A 103 -6.36 -2.51 6.39
C ILE A 103 -6.47 -1.19 5.63
N ALA A 104 -5.59 -0.99 4.66
CA ALA A 104 -5.59 0.18 3.79
C ALA A 104 -4.93 -0.15 2.45
N SER A 105 -5.31 0.60 1.42
CA SER A 105 -4.65 0.55 0.12
C SER A 105 -4.48 1.95 -0.45
N HIS A 106 -3.27 2.24 -0.93
CA HIS A 106 -3.06 3.33 -1.88
C HIS A 106 -3.64 2.90 -3.22
N ILE A 107 -4.30 3.84 -3.86
CA ILE A 107 -4.90 3.71 -5.18
C ILE A 107 -4.23 4.77 -6.04
N LYS A 108 -3.38 4.32 -6.95
CA LYS A 108 -2.76 5.12 -8.00
C LYS A 108 -2.61 4.25 -9.24
N ASP A 109 -2.49 4.89 -10.38
CA ASP A 109 -2.11 4.20 -11.60
C ASP A 109 -0.59 4.19 -11.75
N ALA A 110 -0.10 3.29 -12.57
CA ALA A 110 1.32 3.11 -12.81
C ALA A 110 1.57 2.57 -14.23
N THR A 111 2.81 2.65 -14.69
CA THR A 111 3.29 1.83 -15.82
C THR A 111 4.53 1.07 -15.37
N LEU A 112 5.04 0.17 -16.22
CA LEU A 112 6.22 -0.62 -15.89
C LEU A 112 7.42 0.30 -15.55
N GLY A 113 7.89 0.24 -14.30
CA GLY A 113 8.99 1.08 -13.81
C GLY A 113 8.64 2.55 -13.53
N VAL A 114 7.40 2.99 -13.72
CA VAL A 114 6.94 4.36 -13.39
C VAL A 114 5.74 4.28 -12.45
N CYS A 115 5.99 4.50 -11.16
CA CYS A 115 4.99 4.34 -10.11
C CYS A 115 4.39 5.68 -9.62
N ARG A 116 4.67 6.78 -10.32
CA ARG A 116 4.18 8.12 -9.99
C ARG A 116 3.71 8.84 -11.24
N ASP A 117 2.83 9.81 -11.04
CA ASP A 117 2.40 10.75 -12.09
C ASP A 117 1.75 10.12 -13.32
N VAL A 118 1.15 8.94 -13.16
CA VAL A 118 0.33 8.30 -14.19
C VAL A 118 -1.13 8.65 -13.91
N PRO A 119 -1.83 9.34 -14.83
CA PRO A 119 -3.26 9.62 -14.66
C PRO A 119 -4.09 8.34 -14.56
N PHE A 120 -5.19 8.39 -13.81
CA PHE A 120 -6.06 7.24 -13.59
C PHE A 120 -6.69 6.76 -14.90
N GLY A 121 -6.47 5.49 -15.24
CA GLY A 121 -6.96 4.86 -16.46
C GLY A 121 -6.03 4.99 -17.66
N GLU A 122 -4.86 5.64 -17.49
CA GLU A 122 -3.82 5.73 -18.52
C GLU A 122 -2.66 4.75 -18.29
N GLY A 123 -2.63 4.07 -17.14
CA GLY A 123 -1.61 3.08 -16.81
C GLY A 123 -2.06 1.65 -17.01
N ILE A 124 -1.38 0.74 -16.28
CA ILE A 124 -1.51 -0.71 -16.42
C ILE A 124 -2.30 -1.36 -15.29
N VAL A 125 -2.74 -0.61 -14.28
CA VAL A 125 -3.47 -1.18 -13.14
C VAL A 125 -4.89 -1.57 -13.59
N ASP A 126 -5.22 -2.86 -13.54
CA ASP A 126 -6.60 -3.33 -13.71
C ASP A 126 -7.41 -3.05 -12.44
N PHE A 127 -7.92 -1.81 -12.33
CA PHE A 127 -8.73 -1.38 -11.20
C PHE A 127 -9.98 -2.24 -11.01
N ASP A 128 -10.64 -2.69 -12.09
CA ASP A 128 -11.84 -3.51 -11.99
C ASP A 128 -11.52 -4.85 -11.34
N ALA A 129 -10.43 -5.50 -11.75
CA ALA A 129 -9.97 -6.74 -11.13
C ALA A 129 -9.49 -6.53 -9.69
N CYS A 130 -8.73 -5.47 -9.42
CA CYS A 130 -8.27 -5.15 -8.07
C CYS A 130 -9.44 -4.92 -7.09
N PHE A 131 -10.44 -4.12 -7.46
CA PHE A 131 -11.58 -3.87 -6.57
C PHE A 131 -12.47 -5.11 -6.40
N ARG A 132 -12.60 -5.97 -7.41
CA ARG A 132 -13.23 -7.29 -7.24
C ARG A 132 -12.44 -8.17 -6.27
N ALA A 133 -11.11 -8.14 -6.34
CA ALA A 133 -10.25 -8.88 -5.41
C ALA A 133 -10.39 -8.37 -3.97
N PHE A 134 -10.37 -7.05 -3.75
CA PHE A 134 -10.64 -6.45 -2.44
C PHE A 134 -12.01 -6.87 -1.89
N ARG A 135 -13.05 -6.86 -2.72
CA ARG A 135 -14.39 -7.32 -2.31
C ARG A 135 -14.39 -8.81 -1.95
N ALA A 136 -13.74 -9.66 -2.75
CA ALA A 136 -13.62 -11.10 -2.48
C ALA A 136 -12.88 -11.40 -1.17
N LEU A 137 -11.99 -10.50 -0.74
CA LEU A 137 -11.27 -10.56 0.53
C LEU A 137 -12.06 -9.98 1.72
N ASP A 138 -13.30 -9.54 1.51
CA ASP A 138 -14.11 -8.85 2.52
C ASP A 138 -13.36 -7.63 3.10
N PHE A 139 -12.70 -6.87 2.24
CA PHE A 139 -11.91 -5.70 2.64
C PHE A 139 -12.82 -4.53 3.06
N HIS A 140 -12.75 -4.16 4.34
CA HIS A 140 -13.44 -3.00 4.92
C HIS A 140 -12.49 -1.84 5.28
N GLY A 141 -11.27 -1.90 4.76
CA GLY A 141 -10.24 -0.90 5.00
C GLY A 141 -10.45 0.39 4.22
N MET A 142 -9.47 1.29 4.31
CA MET A 142 -9.51 2.58 3.61
C MET A 142 -8.87 2.47 2.22
N PHE A 143 -9.49 3.10 1.23
CA PHE A 143 -8.85 3.43 -0.04
C PHE A 143 -8.40 4.88 -0.03
N ILE A 144 -7.12 5.12 -0.32
CA ILE A 144 -6.52 6.45 -0.36
C ILE A 144 -5.99 6.67 -1.77
N ALA A 145 -6.51 7.68 -2.48
CA ALA A 145 -5.95 8.07 -3.77
C ALA A 145 -4.59 8.75 -3.56
N GLU A 146 -3.51 8.19 -4.10
CA GLU A 146 -2.18 8.77 -4.03
C GLU A 146 -1.85 9.50 -5.34
N MET A 147 -1.61 10.81 -5.25
CA MET A 147 -1.40 11.67 -6.42
C MET A 147 -0.47 12.83 -6.04
N TRP A 148 0.30 13.35 -6.99
CA TRP A 148 1.19 14.49 -6.80
C TRP A 148 0.69 15.72 -7.53
N SER A 149 0.50 16.82 -6.80
CA SER A 149 0.03 18.09 -7.36
C SER A 149 1.16 18.99 -7.85
N TYR A 150 2.40 18.78 -7.38
CA TYR A 150 3.58 19.64 -7.62
C TYR A 150 3.28 21.14 -7.61
N GLU A 151 2.36 21.58 -6.74
CA GLU A 151 1.90 22.98 -6.62
C GLU A 151 1.28 23.56 -7.91
N LYS A 152 0.83 22.71 -8.84
CA LYS A 152 0.12 23.12 -10.06
C LYS A 152 -1.37 23.24 -9.79
N GLU A 153 -1.97 24.39 -10.11
CA GLU A 153 -3.41 24.62 -9.93
C GLU A 153 -4.28 23.69 -10.79
N GLU A 154 -3.76 23.21 -11.93
CA GLU A 154 -4.40 22.24 -12.82
C GLU A 154 -4.75 20.90 -12.12
N PHE A 155 -4.10 20.61 -10.98
CA PHE A 155 -4.43 19.45 -10.17
C PHE A 155 -5.80 19.56 -9.49
N ILE A 156 -6.22 20.77 -9.11
CA ILE A 156 -7.49 21.00 -8.41
C ILE A 156 -8.70 20.49 -9.21
N PRO A 157 -8.87 20.83 -10.50
CA PRO A 157 -9.96 20.27 -11.28
C PRO A 157 -9.82 18.75 -11.50
N TYR A 158 -8.59 18.23 -11.59
CA TYR A 158 -8.33 16.80 -11.78
C TYR A 158 -8.76 15.93 -10.58
N LEU A 159 -8.76 16.48 -9.36
CA LEU A 159 -9.26 15.77 -8.16
C LEU A 159 -10.67 15.21 -8.34
N SER A 160 -11.56 15.95 -9.01
CA SER A 160 -12.94 15.49 -9.24
C SER A 160 -12.94 14.29 -10.18
N THR A 161 -12.18 14.35 -11.27
CA THR A 161 -12.03 13.24 -12.23
C THR A 161 -11.49 11.98 -11.56
N ALA A 162 -10.44 12.10 -10.75
CA ALA A 162 -9.86 10.96 -10.04
C ALA A 162 -10.85 10.32 -9.06
N VAL A 163 -11.57 11.14 -8.28
CA VAL A 163 -12.59 10.65 -7.33
C VAL A 163 -13.74 9.96 -8.05
N GLU A 164 -14.22 10.53 -9.16
CA GLU A 164 -15.29 9.93 -9.97
C GLU A 164 -14.87 8.60 -10.57
N PHE A 165 -13.65 8.52 -11.12
CA PHE A 165 -13.08 7.30 -11.65
C PHE A 165 -13.02 6.19 -10.58
N ILE A 166 -12.37 6.46 -9.45
CA ILE A 166 -12.19 5.47 -8.37
C ILE A 166 -13.55 5.01 -7.81
N ARG A 167 -14.46 5.95 -7.53
CA ARG A 167 -15.80 5.61 -7.04
C ARG A 167 -16.61 4.80 -8.05
N GLY A 168 -16.47 5.11 -9.34
CA GLY A 168 -17.07 4.35 -10.42
C GLY A 168 -16.62 2.90 -10.42
N LYS A 169 -15.30 2.66 -10.30
CA LYS A 169 -14.71 1.32 -10.23
C LYS A 169 -15.14 0.54 -8.98
N ILE A 170 -15.13 1.18 -7.81
CA ILE A 170 -15.62 0.58 -6.56
C ILE A 170 -17.10 0.21 -6.66
N LYS A 171 -17.93 1.08 -7.26
CA LYS A 171 -19.36 0.82 -7.44
C LYS A 171 -19.59 -0.38 -8.36
N ALA A 172 -18.90 -0.42 -9.51
CA ALA A 172 -19.00 -1.54 -10.45
C ALA A 172 -18.62 -2.86 -9.77
N ALA A 173 -17.52 -2.88 -9.03
CA ALA A 173 -17.07 -4.07 -8.30
C ALA A 173 -18.07 -4.56 -7.22
N ASN A 174 -18.99 -3.71 -6.74
CA ASN A 174 -20.02 -4.04 -5.75
C ASN A 174 -21.39 -4.42 -6.34
N GLN A 175 -21.57 -4.28 -7.66
CA GLN A 175 -22.84 -4.58 -8.34
C GLN A 175 -22.91 -5.99 -8.92
N ASP A 176 -21.76 -6.66 -9.07
CA ASP A 176 -21.64 -8.06 -9.46
C ASP A 176 -22.00 -9.05 -8.31
#